data_AF-T0TRK5-F1
#
_entry.id   AF-T0TRK5-F1
#
_cell.length_a   1.000
_cell.length_b   1.000
_cell.length_c   1.000
_cell.angle_alpha   90.00
_cell.angle_beta   90.00
_cell.angle_gamma   90.00
#
_symmetry.space_group_name_H-M   'P 1'
#
loop_
_entity.id
_entity.type
_entity.pdbx_description
1 polymer ?
#
loop_
_entity_poly.entity_id
_entity_poly.type
_entity_poly.pdbx_seq_one_letter_code
_entity_poly.pdbx_strand_id
1 'polypeptide(L)'
;MTYPDGSKDEVPVKVTVKDPRTDADKNTPVAKDQTVKPGDQPNAKDSIGNVGDLPEGTKFEYKTPVDTTTEGDKDATVVVTYPDGSKDEVPVKVIVKDPRTDADKNTPTPKDQTVNVGETPKAQDSIGNVGDLPEGTKFEFKTPVDTTTPGDKGTTVVVTYPDGSIDEVPVTIKVVDPRTDADKNTPTPKDQTVNVGETPKAQDSIGNVGDLPEGTKFEYKTPVDTTTEGEKDATVIVTYPDGSKDEVPVKVIVKDPRTDADKNTPVAKDQTVKPGDQPNAKDSIGNVGDLPEGTKFEYKTPVDTTTEGEKTL
;
A
#
# COMPACT_ATOMS: atom_id res chain seq x y z
N MET A 1 -106.10 36.18 -21.57
CA MET A 1 -107.21 36.18 -22.54
C MET A 1 -108.29 37.12 -22.03
N THR A 2 -108.94 37.90 -22.89
CA THR A 2 -110.02 38.83 -22.50
C THR A 2 -111.32 38.38 -23.18
N TYR A 3 -112.40 38.27 -22.42
CA TYR A 3 -113.71 37.87 -22.91
C TYR A 3 -114.54 39.09 -23.37
N PRO A 4 -115.60 38.89 -24.18
CA PRO A 4 -116.42 39.97 -24.74
C PRO A 4 -117.10 40.88 -23.70
N ASP A 5 -117.25 40.41 -22.45
CA ASP A 5 -117.80 41.17 -21.32
C ASP A 5 -116.76 42.04 -20.61
N GLY A 6 -115.50 42.04 -21.08
CA GLY A 6 -114.39 42.80 -20.51
C GLY A 6 -113.63 42.07 -19.40
N SER A 7 -114.05 40.87 -19.00
CA SER A 7 -113.31 40.06 -18.02
C SER A 7 -112.01 39.49 -18.62
N LYS A 8 -111.00 39.27 -17.79
CA LYS A 8 -109.68 38.77 -18.21
C LYS A 8 -109.30 37.53 -17.41
N ASP A 9 -108.84 36.50 -18.11
CA ASP A 9 -108.08 35.39 -17.55
C ASP A 9 -106.60 35.58 -17.83
N GLU A 10 -105.74 35.37 -16.84
CA GLU A 10 -104.29 35.32 -17.04
C GLU A 10 -103.82 33.87 -16.93
N VAL A 11 -103.26 33.33 -18.01
CA VAL A 11 -102.60 32.03 -18.01
C VAL A 11 -101.11 32.29 -17.84
N PRO A 12 -100.48 31.92 -16.71
CA PRO A 12 -99.05 32.07 -16.56
C PRO A 12 -98.34 31.09 -17.50
N VAL A 13 -97.64 31.61 -18.51
CA VAL A 13 -96.76 30.84 -19.38
C VAL A 13 -95.34 30.91 -18.83
N LYS A 14 -94.78 29.77 -18.45
CA LYS A 14 -93.36 29.67 -18.09
C LYS A 14 -92.52 29.56 -19.35
N VAL A 15 -92.02 30.69 -19.85
CA VAL A 15 -90.99 30.70 -20.90
C VAL A 15 -89.64 30.46 -20.24
N THR A 16 -88.97 29.37 -20.59
CA THR A 16 -87.61 29.10 -20.12
C THR A 16 -86.65 29.41 -21.26
N VAL A 17 -85.87 30.49 -21.11
CA VAL A 17 -84.75 30.79 -22.01
C VAL A 17 -83.53 30.06 -21.45
N LYS A 18 -82.92 29.17 -22.24
CA LYS A 18 -81.65 28.52 -21.91
C LYS A 18 -80.57 29.03 -22.85
N ASP A 19 -79.39 29.36 -22.33
CA ASP A 19 -78.20 29.55 -23.15
C ASP A 19 -77.88 28.20 -23.84
N PRO A 20 -77.80 28.15 -25.18
CA PRO A 20 -77.55 26.89 -25.89
C PRO A 20 -76.12 26.38 -25.75
N ARG A 21 -75.18 27.22 -25.25
CA ARG A 21 -73.78 26.85 -25.05
C ARG A 21 -73.59 25.94 -23.85
N THR A 22 -72.78 24.91 -24.05
CA THR A 22 -72.31 24.01 -23.00
C THR A 22 -71.30 24.69 -22.08
N ASP A 23 -70.96 24.05 -20.98
CA ASP A 23 -69.88 24.52 -20.10
C ASP A 23 -68.51 24.41 -20.76
N ALA A 24 -68.27 23.39 -21.61
CA ALA A 24 -67.07 23.34 -22.45
C ALA A 24 -66.96 24.54 -23.41
N ASP A 25 -68.07 25.01 -23.99
CA ASP A 25 -68.06 26.20 -24.85
C ASP A 25 -67.73 27.51 -24.09
N LYS A 26 -67.90 27.53 -22.76
CA LYS A 26 -67.73 28.72 -21.91
C LYS A 26 -66.40 28.74 -21.18
N ASN A 27 -65.72 27.60 -21.07
CA ASN A 27 -64.53 27.43 -20.29
C ASN A 27 -63.36 27.03 -21.18
N THR A 28 -62.14 27.21 -20.68
CA THR A 28 -60.94 26.71 -21.35
C THR A 28 -59.98 26.29 -20.24
N PRO A 29 -59.89 24.99 -19.93
CA PRO A 29 -58.96 24.52 -18.93
C PRO A 29 -57.52 24.74 -19.41
N VAL A 30 -56.66 25.16 -18.49
CA VAL A 30 -55.27 25.52 -18.77
C VAL A 30 -54.36 24.44 -18.24
N ALA A 31 -53.50 23.89 -19.09
CA ALA A 31 -52.50 22.89 -18.70
C ALA A 31 -51.51 23.45 -17.68
N LYS A 32 -51.06 22.59 -16.78
CA LYS A 32 -50.00 22.86 -15.80
C LYS A 32 -49.11 21.63 -15.68
N ASP A 33 -47.81 21.84 -15.70
CA ASP A 33 -46.85 20.77 -15.46
C ASP A 33 -46.92 20.31 -14.01
N GLN A 34 -46.87 19.00 -13.79
CA GLN A 34 -46.74 18.40 -12.47
C GLN A 34 -45.46 17.55 -12.41
N THR A 35 -44.90 17.39 -11.22
CA THR A 35 -43.74 16.51 -10.98
C THR A 35 -44.09 15.47 -9.92
N VAL A 36 -43.75 14.21 -10.18
CA VAL A 36 -43.98 13.07 -9.29
C VAL A 36 -42.74 12.17 -9.21
N LYS A 37 -42.64 11.32 -8.18
CA LYS A 37 -41.55 10.35 -8.08
C LYS A 37 -41.85 9.11 -8.93
N PRO A 38 -40.82 8.31 -9.26
CA PRO A 38 -41.05 7.03 -9.92
C PRO A 38 -42.02 6.13 -9.13
N GLY A 39 -43.03 5.61 -9.81
CA GLY A 39 -44.07 4.74 -9.25
C GLY A 39 -45.23 5.47 -8.55
N ASP A 40 -45.13 6.77 -8.30
CA ASP A 40 -46.25 7.55 -7.75
C ASP A 40 -47.33 7.75 -8.81
N GLN A 41 -48.60 7.62 -8.42
CA GLN A 41 -49.73 7.86 -9.32
C GLN A 41 -50.08 9.36 -9.34
N PRO A 42 -49.96 10.06 -10.47
CA PRO A 42 -50.31 11.47 -10.55
C PRO A 42 -51.81 11.69 -10.49
N ASN A 43 -52.24 12.86 -9.99
CA ASN A 43 -53.63 13.28 -9.98
C ASN A 43 -53.91 14.18 -11.19
N ALA A 44 -54.93 13.87 -12.00
CA ALA A 44 -55.29 14.64 -13.19
C ALA A 44 -55.65 16.10 -12.88
N LYS A 45 -56.23 16.35 -11.70
CA LYS A 45 -56.59 17.70 -11.25
C LYS A 45 -55.35 18.60 -11.08
N ASP A 46 -54.22 18.04 -10.64
CA ASP A 46 -53.00 18.82 -10.37
C ASP A 46 -52.28 19.26 -11.64
N SER A 47 -52.65 18.66 -12.79
CA SER A 47 -52.18 19.04 -14.13
C SER A 47 -53.03 20.14 -14.80
N ILE A 48 -54.04 20.69 -14.10
CA ILE A 48 -54.85 21.82 -14.57
C ILE A 48 -54.59 23.03 -13.67
N GLY A 49 -54.22 24.16 -14.27
CA GLY A 49 -53.80 25.37 -13.55
C GLY A 49 -54.96 26.23 -13.04
N ASN A 50 -56.10 26.23 -13.73
CA ASN A 50 -57.24 27.10 -13.46
C ASN A 50 -58.46 26.37 -12.89
N VAL A 51 -58.24 25.32 -12.08
CA VAL A 51 -59.34 24.50 -11.54
C VAL A 51 -60.37 25.32 -10.74
N GLY A 52 -59.94 26.40 -10.08
CA GLY A 52 -60.84 27.29 -9.34
C GLY A 52 -61.76 28.15 -10.21
N ASP A 53 -61.44 28.31 -11.50
CA ASP A 53 -62.22 29.09 -12.46
C ASP A 53 -63.30 28.24 -13.15
N LEU A 54 -63.21 26.91 -13.01
CA LEU A 54 -64.12 25.96 -13.65
C LEU A 54 -65.37 25.75 -12.79
N PRO A 55 -66.53 25.39 -13.41
CA PRO A 55 -67.76 25.13 -12.69
C PRO A 55 -67.61 24.10 -11.56
N GLU A 56 -68.30 24.31 -10.44
CA GLU A 56 -68.33 23.35 -9.34
C GLU A 56 -68.91 22.01 -9.80
N GLY A 57 -68.27 20.90 -9.41
CA GLY A 57 -68.64 19.55 -9.86
C GLY A 57 -67.89 19.07 -11.11
N THR A 58 -67.02 19.91 -11.69
CA THR A 58 -66.10 19.49 -12.76
C THR A 58 -65.17 18.37 -12.28
N LYS A 59 -65.03 17.31 -13.08
CA LYS A 59 -64.19 16.13 -12.82
C LYS A 59 -62.98 16.10 -13.75
N PHE A 60 -61.88 15.53 -13.27
CA PHE A 60 -60.60 15.45 -13.96
C PHE A 60 -60.11 14.02 -13.94
N GLU A 61 -59.88 13.43 -15.11
CA GLU A 61 -59.36 12.08 -15.24
C GLU A 61 -58.32 12.04 -16.36
N TYR A 62 -57.25 11.25 -16.22
CA TYR A 62 -56.38 11.00 -17.36
C TYR A 62 -57.10 10.10 -18.35
N LYS A 63 -57.00 10.45 -19.64
CA LYS A 63 -57.54 9.64 -20.74
C LYS A 63 -56.95 8.22 -20.75
N THR A 64 -55.67 8.12 -20.39
CA THR A 64 -54.95 6.87 -20.15
C THR A 64 -54.10 7.01 -18.89
N PRO A 65 -53.99 5.99 -18.03
CA PRO A 65 -53.07 6.04 -16.89
C PRO A 65 -51.66 6.43 -17.32
N VAL A 66 -51.02 7.31 -16.55
CA VAL A 66 -49.65 7.77 -16.84
C VAL A 66 -48.67 6.77 -16.25
N ASP A 67 -47.77 6.23 -17.08
CA ASP A 67 -46.69 5.35 -16.62
C ASP A 67 -45.55 6.16 -16.02
N THR A 68 -45.50 6.14 -14.70
CA THR A 68 -44.48 6.81 -13.89
C THR A 68 -43.39 5.87 -13.41
N THR A 69 -43.28 4.64 -13.92
CA THR A 69 -42.25 3.69 -13.45
C THR A 69 -40.83 4.08 -13.84
N THR A 70 -40.65 4.89 -14.89
CA THR A 70 -39.36 5.42 -15.34
C THR A 70 -39.32 6.94 -15.29
N GLU A 71 -38.15 7.49 -14.99
CA GLU A 71 -37.91 8.93 -15.05
C GLU A 71 -38.14 9.52 -16.45
N GLY A 72 -38.38 10.82 -16.50
CA GLY A 72 -38.52 11.61 -17.73
C GLY A 72 -39.87 12.31 -17.88
N ASP A 73 -39.98 13.08 -18.95
CA ASP A 73 -41.21 13.76 -19.34
C ASP A 73 -42.19 12.75 -19.97
N LYS A 74 -43.42 12.73 -19.45
CA LYS A 74 -44.50 11.88 -19.93
C LYS A 74 -45.63 12.78 -20.44
N ASP A 75 -45.90 12.70 -21.74
CA ASP A 75 -47.06 13.37 -22.33
C ASP A 75 -48.34 12.63 -21.94
N ALA A 76 -49.35 13.36 -21.51
CA ALA A 76 -50.64 12.82 -21.10
C ALA A 76 -51.78 13.73 -21.57
N THR A 77 -53.02 13.25 -21.42
CA THR A 77 -54.22 14.04 -21.72
C THR A 77 -55.18 13.94 -20.55
N VAL A 78 -55.58 15.09 -20.01
CA VAL A 78 -56.63 15.19 -19.00
C VAL A 78 -57.96 15.41 -19.69
N VAL A 79 -58.93 14.55 -19.40
CA VAL A 79 -60.33 14.74 -19.76
C VAL A 79 -61.01 15.53 -18.64
N VAL A 80 -61.43 16.74 -18.94
CA VAL A 80 -62.19 17.61 -18.05
C VAL A 80 -63.67 17.39 -18.34
N THR A 81 -64.44 16.86 -17.39
CA THR A 81 -65.88 16.62 -17.55
C THR A 81 -66.67 17.59 -16.69
N TYR A 82 -67.45 18.45 -17.34
CA TYR A 82 -68.28 19.47 -16.69
C TYR A 82 -69.58 18.89 -16.11
N PRO A 83 -70.27 19.62 -15.21
CA PRO A 83 -71.53 19.17 -14.61
C PRO A 83 -72.65 18.92 -15.63
N ASP A 84 -72.67 19.67 -16.73
CA ASP A 84 -73.62 19.48 -17.83
C ASP A 84 -73.30 18.27 -18.74
N GLY A 85 -72.19 17.58 -18.47
CA GLY A 85 -71.71 16.41 -19.19
C GLY A 85 -70.83 16.70 -20.41
N SER A 86 -70.67 17.99 -20.78
CA SER A 86 -69.71 18.39 -21.82
C SER A 86 -68.27 18.16 -21.35
N LYS A 87 -67.32 18.08 -22.30
CA LYS A 87 -65.93 17.70 -22.01
C LYS A 87 -64.92 18.47 -22.83
N ASP A 88 -63.76 18.73 -22.21
CA ASP A 88 -62.54 19.16 -22.88
C ASP A 88 -61.42 18.12 -22.71
N GLU A 89 -60.54 18.04 -23.69
CA GLU A 89 -59.30 17.26 -23.61
C GLU A 89 -58.10 18.19 -23.61
N VAL A 90 -57.30 18.13 -22.55
CA VAL A 90 -56.16 19.03 -22.33
C VAL A 90 -54.87 18.22 -22.36
N PRO A 91 -53.99 18.42 -23.36
CA PRO A 91 -52.64 17.88 -23.35
C PRO A 91 -51.84 18.47 -22.19
N VAL A 92 -51.18 17.62 -21.41
CA VAL A 92 -50.37 18.02 -20.26
C VAL A 92 -49.06 17.24 -20.23
N LYS A 93 -48.08 17.75 -19.49
CA LYS A 93 -46.80 17.07 -19.25
C LYS A 93 -46.67 16.66 -17.78
N VAL A 94 -46.31 15.41 -17.55
CA VAL A 94 -46.00 14.86 -16.24
C VAL A 94 -44.52 14.56 -16.17
N ILE A 95 -43.80 15.22 -15.26
CA ILE A 95 -42.35 15.04 -15.10
C ILE A 95 -42.12 14.00 -14.01
N VAL A 96 -41.53 12.87 -14.35
CA VAL A 96 -41.18 11.82 -13.39
C VAL A 96 -39.71 11.99 -13.02
N LYS A 97 -39.42 12.27 -11.75
CA LYS A 97 -38.05 12.53 -11.28
C LYS A 97 -37.78 11.83 -9.95
N ASP A 98 -36.74 11.00 -9.91
CA ASP A 98 -36.19 10.44 -8.68
C ASP A 98 -35.44 11.56 -7.94
N PRO A 99 -35.82 11.90 -6.70
CA PRO A 99 -35.11 12.92 -5.93
C PRO A 99 -33.75 12.45 -5.41
N ARG A 100 -33.45 11.15 -5.48
CA ARG A 100 -32.18 10.57 -5.01
C ARG A 100 -31.03 10.89 -5.95
N THR A 101 -29.91 11.27 -5.36
CA THR A 101 -28.63 11.45 -6.04
C THR A 101 -27.97 10.11 -6.35
N ASP A 102 -26.90 10.12 -7.16
CA ASP A 102 -26.09 8.94 -7.39
C ASP A 102 -25.44 8.44 -6.09
N ALA A 103 -25.03 9.32 -5.17
CA ALA A 103 -24.56 8.93 -3.85
C ALA A 103 -25.65 8.21 -3.01
N ASP A 104 -26.92 8.61 -3.13
CA ASP A 104 -28.03 7.91 -2.46
C ASP A 104 -28.32 6.52 -3.08
N LYS A 105 -27.95 6.33 -4.35
CA LYS A 105 -28.23 5.11 -5.13
C LYS A 105 -27.07 4.11 -5.09
N ASN A 106 -25.87 4.55 -4.75
CA ASN A 106 -24.65 3.76 -4.80
C ASN A 106 -24.00 3.63 -3.41
N THR A 107 -23.10 2.67 -3.26
CA THR A 107 -22.28 2.54 -2.06
C THR A 107 -20.91 2.00 -2.48
N PRO A 108 -19.89 2.85 -2.59
CA PRO A 108 -18.55 2.41 -2.94
C PRO A 108 -17.97 1.50 -1.84
N THR A 109 -17.31 0.43 -2.24
CA THR A 109 -16.71 -0.53 -1.30
C THR A 109 -15.20 -0.30 -1.20
N PRO A 110 -14.63 -0.22 0.02
CA PRO A 110 -13.18 -0.08 0.18
C PRO A 110 -12.47 -1.37 -0.27
N LYS A 111 -11.25 -1.22 -0.77
CA LYS A 111 -10.36 -2.31 -1.15
C LYS A 111 -8.94 -2.01 -0.66
N ASP A 112 -8.29 -3.03 -0.10
CA ASP A 112 -6.90 -2.92 0.32
C ASP A 112 -5.98 -2.73 -0.89
N GLN A 113 -5.07 -1.77 -0.77
CA GLN A 113 -4.06 -1.48 -1.77
C GLN A 113 -2.68 -1.58 -1.15
N THR A 114 -1.74 -2.19 -1.88
CA THR A 114 -0.32 -2.26 -1.48
C THR A 114 0.54 -1.58 -2.53
N VAL A 115 1.50 -0.76 -2.11
CA VAL A 115 2.46 -0.05 -2.97
C VAL A 115 3.85 -0.09 -2.34
N ASN A 116 4.90 0.09 -3.15
CA ASN A 116 6.26 0.19 -2.62
C ASN A 116 6.56 1.59 -2.07
N VAL A 117 7.61 1.71 -1.25
CA VAL A 117 8.14 3.00 -0.80
C VAL A 117 8.44 3.91 -1.99
N GLY A 118 7.94 5.14 -1.95
CA GLY A 118 8.12 6.15 -2.98
C GLY A 118 7.15 6.07 -4.17
N GLU A 119 6.34 5.01 -4.28
CA GLU A 119 5.31 4.92 -5.32
C GLU A 119 4.11 5.81 -5.00
N THR A 120 3.45 6.35 -6.02
CA THR A 120 2.22 7.14 -5.86
C THR A 120 1.00 6.24 -6.03
N PRO A 121 0.18 6.02 -4.98
CA PRO A 121 -1.03 5.21 -5.09
C PRO A 121 -2.11 5.94 -5.90
N LYS A 122 -2.98 5.18 -6.60
CA LYS A 122 -4.18 5.73 -7.25
C LYS A 122 -5.42 5.45 -6.42
N ALA A 123 -6.25 6.48 -6.19
CA ALA A 123 -7.46 6.36 -5.36
C ALA A 123 -8.46 5.32 -5.90
N GLN A 124 -8.58 5.21 -7.22
CA GLN A 124 -9.45 4.23 -7.88
C GLN A 124 -9.07 2.77 -7.52
N ASP A 125 -7.79 2.47 -7.31
CA ASP A 125 -7.32 1.13 -6.98
C ASP A 125 -7.70 0.71 -5.54
N SER A 126 -8.10 1.68 -4.71
CA SER A 126 -8.60 1.49 -3.34
C SER A 126 -10.13 1.29 -3.27
N ILE A 127 -10.84 1.23 -4.41
CA ILE A 127 -12.28 0.96 -4.48
C ILE A 127 -12.54 -0.38 -5.17
N GLY A 128 -13.36 -1.23 -4.55
CA GLY A 128 -13.60 -2.61 -4.99
C GLY A 128 -14.61 -2.74 -6.14
N ASN A 129 -15.63 -1.90 -6.16
CA ASN A 129 -16.78 -1.98 -7.06
C ASN A 129 -16.84 -0.84 -8.10
N VAL A 130 -15.67 -0.37 -8.58
CA VAL A 130 -15.59 0.73 -9.56
C VAL A 130 -16.47 0.49 -10.80
N GLY A 131 -16.57 -0.77 -11.26
CA GLY A 131 -17.37 -1.15 -12.43
C GLY A 131 -18.89 -1.11 -12.21
N ASP A 132 -19.34 -1.08 -10.95
CA ASP A 132 -20.77 -1.00 -10.60
C ASP A 132 -21.24 0.45 -10.44
N LEU A 133 -20.30 1.40 -10.35
CA LEU A 133 -20.61 2.82 -10.20
C LEU A 133 -20.94 3.46 -11.55
N PRO A 134 -21.72 4.56 -11.57
CA PRO A 134 -22.06 5.26 -12.80
C PRO A 134 -20.83 5.67 -13.63
N GLU A 135 -20.95 5.57 -14.96
CA GLU A 135 -19.88 6.00 -15.87
C GLU A 135 -19.57 7.50 -15.68
N GLY A 136 -18.29 7.84 -15.58
CA GLY A 136 -17.84 9.21 -15.31
C GLY A 136 -17.59 9.52 -13.83
N THR A 137 -17.85 8.57 -12.93
CA THR A 137 -17.45 8.66 -11.52
C THR A 137 -15.93 8.85 -11.39
N LYS A 138 -15.51 9.81 -10.55
CA LYS A 138 -14.10 10.17 -10.31
C LYS A 138 -13.66 9.78 -8.91
N PHE A 139 -12.39 9.44 -8.78
CA PHE A 139 -11.79 9.00 -7.51
C PHE A 139 -10.54 9.82 -7.21
N GLU A 140 -10.52 10.47 -6.06
CA GLU A 140 -9.37 11.25 -5.59
C GLU A 140 -9.12 10.97 -4.12
N PHE A 141 -7.86 10.97 -3.70
CA PHE A 141 -7.57 10.95 -2.26
C PHE A 141 -7.82 12.35 -1.69
N LYS A 142 -8.52 12.43 -0.56
CA LYS A 142 -8.79 13.70 0.13
C LYS A 142 -7.51 14.44 0.50
N THR A 143 -6.46 13.69 0.81
CA THR A 143 -5.09 14.18 1.00
C THR A 143 -4.10 13.25 0.30
N PRO A 144 -3.01 13.78 -0.30
CA PRO A 144 -1.95 12.94 -0.83
C PRO A 144 -1.43 11.94 0.20
N VAL A 145 -1.20 10.70 -0.23
CA VAL A 145 -0.72 9.62 0.65
C VAL A 145 0.80 9.67 0.69
N ASP A 146 1.37 9.81 1.89
CA ASP A 146 2.82 9.74 2.09
C ASP A 146 3.31 8.27 2.07
N THR A 147 4.03 7.93 1.01
CA THR A 147 4.63 6.60 0.81
C THR A 147 6.14 6.59 1.02
N THR A 148 6.72 7.63 1.61
CA THR A 148 8.18 7.70 1.85
C THR A 148 8.66 6.75 2.95
N THR A 149 7.73 6.25 3.77
CA THR A 149 8.02 5.32 4.87
C THR A 149 7.08 4.11 4.81
N PRO A 150 7.59 2.88 5.08
CA PRO A 150 6.76 1.69 5.16
C PRO A 150 5.68 1.78 6.25
N GLY A 151 4.67 0.94 6.11
CA GLY A 151 3.58 0.78 7.07
C GLY A 151 2.21 1.09 6.48
N ASP A 152 1.19 0.91 7.30
CA ASP A 152 -0.20 1.14 6.92
C ASP A 152 -0.53 2.64 7.02
N LYS A 153 -1.05 3.21 5.94
CA LYS A 153 -1.42 4.62 5.82
C LYS A 153 -2.93 4.73 5.65
N GLY A 154 -3.63 5.20 6.69
CA GLY A 154 -5.06 5.49 6.62
C GLY A 154 -5.33 6.77 5.82
N THR A 155 -6.30 6.73 4.92
CA THR A 155 -6.73 7.89 4.12
C THR A 155 -8.21 7.77 3.73
N THR A 156 -8.73 8.75 3.01
CA THR A 156 -10.11 8.77 2.51
C THR A 156 -10.10 8.98 1.00
N VAL A 157 -10.81 8.13 0.28
CA VAL A 157 -11.13 8.34 -1.13
C VAL A 157 -12.42 9.15 -1.22
N VAL A 158 -12.38 10.24 -1.94
CA VAL A 158 -13.53 11.03 -2.36
C VAL A 158 -14.00 10.47 -3.70
N VAL A 159 -15.24 9.99 -3.73
CA VAL A 159 -15.91 9.45 -4.91
C VAL A 159 -16.89 10.52 -5.40
N THR A 160 -16.61 11.12 -6.55
CA THR A 160 -17.47 12.17 -7.13
C THR A 160 -18.24 11.61 -8.32
N TYR A 161 -19.57 11.56 -8.20
CA TYR A 161 -20.45 11.01 -9.23
C TYR A 161 -20.72 12.03 -10.36
N PRO A 162 -21.23 11.57 -11.52
CA PRO A 162 -21.57 12.45 -12.65
C PRO A 162 -22.60 13.54 -12.33
N ASP A 163 -23.55 13.25 -11.43
CA ASP A 163 -24.54 14.23 -10.96
C ASP A 163 -23.97 15.26 -9.96
N GLY A 164 -22.70 15.13 -9.60
CA GLY A 164 -21.97 16.00 -8.67
C GLY A 164 -22.14 15.64 -7.19
N SER A 165 -22.93 14.62 -6.85
CA SER A 165 -22.98 14.06 -5.50
C SER A 165 -21.68 13.33 -5.15
N ILE A 166 -21.40 13.16 -3.85
CA ILE A 166 -20.11 12.69 -3.35
C ILE A 166 -20.29 11.67 -2.23
N ASP A 167 -19.46 10.62 -2.24
CA ASP A 167 -19.20 9.73 -1.11
C ASP A 167 -17.77 9.85 -0.60
N GLU A 168 -17.56 9.63 0.70
CA GLU A 168 -16.23 9.54 1.32
C GLU A 168 -15.99 8.13 1.88
N VAL A 169 -14.95 7.46 1.38
CA VAL A 169 -14.64 6.06 1.69
C VAL A 169 -13.32 5.98 2.44
N PRO A 170 -13.30 5.60 3.73
CA PRO A 170 -12.06 5.38 4.45
C PRO A 170 -11.37 4.10 3.95
N VAL A 171 -10.07 4.19 3.67
CA VAL A 171 -9.25 3.09 3.15
C VAL A 171 -7.89 3.05 3.82
N THR A 172 -7.22 1.90 3.74
CA THR A 172 -5.84 1.72 4.22
C THR A 172 -4.93 1.34 3.06
N ILE A 173 -3.84 2.08 2.88
CA ILE A 173 -2.79 1.78 1.91
C ILE A 173 -1.60 1.17 2.64
N LYS A 174 -1.22 -0.05 2.29
CA LYS A 174 -0.04 -0.71 2.83
C LYS A 174 1.19 -0.32 2.02
N VAL A 175 2.14 0.38 2.65
CA VAL A 175 3.42 0.75 2.01
C VAL A 175 4.49 -0.26 2.44
N VAL A 176 5.13 -0.92 1.48
CA VAL A 176 6.18 -1.91 1.74
C VAL A 176 7.54 -1.41 1.24
N ASP A 177 8.61 -1.66 1.98
CA ASP A 177 9.97 -1.51 1.45
C ASP A 177 10.35 -2.83 0.77
N PRO A 178 10.50 -2.88 -0.56
CA PRO A 178 10.83 -4.12 -1.25
C PRO A 178 12.29 -4.55 -1.04
N ARG A 179 13.14 -3.67 -0.49
CA ARG A 179 14.55 -3.93 -0.25
C ARG A 179 14.76 -4.88 0.93
N THR A 180 15.68 -5.82 0.77
CA THR A 180 16.13 -6.69 1.86
C THR A 180 17.08 -5.97 2.81
N ASP A 181 17.44 -6.60 3.91
CA ASP A 181 18.46 -6.09 4.81
C ASP A 181 19.84 -6.03 4.13
N ALA A 182 20.17 -7.00 3.28
CA ALA A 182 21.37 -6.93 2.43
C ALA A 182 21.37 -5.71 1.51
N ASP A 183 20.24 -5.34 0.90
CA ASP A 183 20.15 -4.11 0.08
C ASP A 183 20.31 -2.82 0.91
N LYS A 184 19.97 -2.86 2.20
CA LYS A 184 19.98 -1.71 3.12
C LYS A 184 21.31 -1.53 3.84
N ASN A 185 22.14 -2.56 3.88
CA ASN A 185 23.36 -2.59 4.68
C ASN A 185 24.58 -2.85 3.80
N THR A 186 25.76 -2.55 4.32
CA THR A 186 27.03 -2.90 3.65
C THR A 186 28.03 -3.24 4.74
N PRO A 187 28.33 -4.53 4.98
CA PRO A 187 29.34 -4.93 5.93
C PRO A 187 30.73 -4.45 5.48
N THR A 188 31.53 -4.00 6.43
CA THR A 188 32.89 -3.52 6.17
C THR A 188 33.89 -4.58 6.60
N PRO A 189 34.85 -4.96 5.74
CA PRO A 189 35.88 -5.93 6.11
C PRO A 189 36.84 -5.33 7.14
N LYS A 190 37.36 -6.18 8.02
CA LYS A 190 38.37 -5.83 9.01
C LYS A 190 39.41 -6.94 9.09
N ASP A 191 40.67 -6.57 9.07
CA ASP A 191 41.76 -7.53 9.25
C ASP A 191 41.73 -8.11 10.66
N GLN A 192 41.78 -9.43 10.74
CA GLN A 192 41.85 -10.17 12.00
C GLN A 192 43.24 -10.78 12.15
N THR A 193 43.81 -10.75 13.36
CA THR A 193 45.05 -11.46 13.68
C THR A 193 44.79 -12.52 14.74
N VAL A 194 45.31 -13.73 14.53
CA VAL A 194 45.24 -14.87 15.46
C VAL A 194 46.59 -15.58 15.53
N ASN A 195 46.81 -16.39 16.56
CA ASN A 195 48.00 -17.21 16.65
C ASN A 195 47.85 -18.54 15.88
N VAL A 196 48.97 -19.20 15.57
CA VAL A 196 48.98 -20.54 14.98
C VAL A 196 48.13 -21.51 15.84
N GLY A 197 47.21 -22.20 15.18
CA GLY A 197 46.29 -23.17 15.80
C GLY A 197 45.03 -22.57 16.43
N GLU A 198 44.91 -21.25 16.54
CA GLU A 198 43.69 -20.61 17.03
C GLU A 198 42.58 -20.64 15.96
N THR A 199 41.33 -20.78 16.38
CA THR A 199 40.17 -20.70 15.48
C THR A 199 39.66 -19.26 15.41
N PRO A 200 39.76 -18.57 14.26
CA PRO A 200 39.26 -17.21 14.13
C PRO A 200 37.72 -17.20 14.14
N LYS A 201 37.11 -16.19 14.76
CA LYS A 201 35.67 -15.92 14.67
C LYS A 201 35.37 -14.99 13.49
N ALA A 202 34.44 -15.37 12.62
CA ALA A 202 34.07 -14.56 11.45
C ALA A 202 33.58 -13.15 11.80
N GLN A 203 32.88 -13.01 12.93
CA GLN A 203 32.41 -11.71 13.43
C GLN A 203 33.56 -10.72 13.70
N ASP A 204 34.74 -11.20 14.11
CA ASP A 204 35.89 -10.34 14.41
C ASP A 204 36.54 -9.78 13.13
N SER A 205 36.21 -10.34 11.96
CA SER A 205 36.64 -9.87 10.64
C SER A 205 35.68 -8.86 9.98
N ILE A 206 34.63 -8.41 10.70
CA ILE A 206 33.72 -7.36 10.24
C ILE A 206 33.86 -6.13 11.14
N GLY A 207 34.04 -4.95 10.53
CA GLY A 207 34.34 -3.70 11.22
C GLY A 207 33.14 -3.01 11.86
N ASN A 208 31.96 -3.13 11.25
CA ASN A 208 30.75 -2.40 11.60
C ASN A 208 29.62 -3.29 12.13
N VAL A 209 29.95 -4.34 12.90
CA VAL A 209 28.95 -5.29 13.44
C VAL A 209 27.82 -4.60 14.21
N GLY A 210 28.12 -3.50 14.92
CA GLY A 210 27.13 -2.74 15.69
C GLY A 210 26.16 -1.91 14.85
N ASP A 211 26.46 -1.67 13.57
CA ASP A 211 25.60 -0.92 12.65
C ASP A 211 24.63 -1.85 11.90
N LEU A 212 24.88 -3.16 11.93
CA LEU A 212 24.07 -4.17 11.26
C LEU A 212 22.84 -4.53 12.10
N PRO A 213 21.74 -5.00 11.48
CA PRO A 213 20.53 -5.38 12.19
C PRO A 213 20.77 -6.41 13.30
N GLU A 214 20.06 -6.28 14.41
CA GLU A 214 20.14 -7.24 15.52
C GLU A 214 19.72 -8.64 15.05
N GLY A 215 20.50 -9.67 15.41
CA GLY A 215 20.29 -11.05 14.96
C GLY A 215 21.06 -11.43 13.69
N THR A 216 21.82 -10.50 13.11
CA THR A 216 22.76 -10.80 12.02
C THR A 216 23.80 -11.83 12.46
N LYS A 217 24.05 -12.85 11.63
CA LYS A 217 25.00 -13.94 11.88
C LYS A 217 26.19 -13.86 10.95
N PHE A 218 27.35 -14.30 11.44
CA PHE A 218 28.62 -14.26 10.71
C PHE A 218 29.26 -15.64 10.71
N GLU A 219 29.53 -16.17 9.52
CA GLU A 219 30.20 -17.47 9.35
C GLU A 219 31.23 -17.35 8.24
N TYR A 220 32.37 -18.02 8.39
CA TYR A 220 33.28 -18.16 7.26
C TYR A 220 32.67 -19.14 6.24
N LYS A 221 32.70 -18.77 4.97
CA LYS A 221 32.24 -19.63 3.86
C LYS A 221 32.98 -20.97 3.85
N THR A 222 34.25 -20.96 4.23
CA THR A 222 35.09 -22.14 4.47
C THR A 222 35.93 -21.91 5.72
N PRO A 223 36.17 -22.94 6.57
CA PRO A 223 37.06 -22.82 7.72
C PRO A 223 38.44 -22.27 7.32
N VAL A 224 38.97 -21.33 8.10
CA VAL A 224 40.29 -20.72 7.85
C VAL A 224 41.37 -21.63 8.44
N ASP A 225 42.34 -22.03 7.61
CA ASP A 225 43.49 -22.82 8.06
C ASP A 225 44.51 -21.94 8.77
N THR A 226 44.64 -22.14 10.08
CA THR A 226 45.59 -21.43 10.96
C THR A 226 46.75 -22.30 11.42
N THR A 227 46.97 -23.46 10.81
CA THR A 227 48.07 -24.38 11.19
C THR A 227 49.46 -23.86 10.79
N THR A 228 49.52 -22.90 9.87
CA THR A 228 50.75 -22.25 9.39
C THR A 228 50.61 -20.73 9.50
N GLU A 229 51.71 -20.04 9.83
CA GLU A 229 51.77 -18.58 9.79
C GLU A 229 51.56 -17.99 8.38
N GLY A 230 51.15 -16.72 8.34
CA GLY A 230 50.96 -15.96 7.09
C GLY A 230 49.57 -15.33 6.94
N GLU A 231 49.37 -14.60 5.84
CA GLU A 231 48.07 -14.06 5.45
C GLU A 231 47.21 -15.15 4.80
N LYS A 232 45.95 -15.25 5.23
CA LYS A 232 44.94 -16.16 4.71
C LYS A 232 43.75 -15.34 4.20
N ASP A 233 43.47 -15.44 2.91
CA ASP A 233 42.25 -14.87 2.33
C ASP A 233 41.06 -15.72 2.73
N ALA A 234 39.98 -15.07 3.16
CA ALA A 234 38.74 -15.72 3.56
C ALA A 234 37.52 -14.93 3.08
N THR A 235 36.34 -15.54 3.20
CA THR A 235 35.07 -14.87 2.91
C THR A 235 34.13 -15.08 4.07
N VAL A 236 33.61 -13.99 4.63
CA VAL A 236 32.56 -14.02 5.66
C VAL A 236 31.21 -13.95 4.96
N ILE A 237 30.33 -14.90 5.25
CA ILE A 237 28.91 -14.84 4.92
C ILE A 237 28.22 -14.11 6.06
N VAL A 238 27.62 -12.97 5.74
CA VAL A 238 26.77 -12.20 6.65
C VAL A 238 25.33 -12.58 6.35
N THR A 239 24.64 -13.21 7.30
CA THR A 239 23.23 -13.59 7.16
C THR A 239 22.37 -12.69 8.03
N TYR A 240 21.49 -11.92 7.39
CA TYR A 240 20.61 -10.97 8.05
C TYR A 240 19.36 -11.64 8.65
N PRO A 241 18.65 -10.96 9.57
CA PRO A 241 17.42 -11.47 10.18
C PRO A 241 16.31 -11.80 9.16
N ASP A 242 16.20 -11.04 8.07
CA ASP A 242 15.27 -11.31 6.97
C ASP A 242 15.69 -12.49 6.07
N GLY A 243 16.85 -13.11 6.35
CA GLY A 243 17.40 -14.24 5.61
C GLY A 243 18.23 -13.86 4.38
N SER A 244 18.25 -12.59 3.99
CA SER A 244 19.15 -12.10 2.95
C SER A 244 20.62 -12.18 3.38
N LYS A 245 21.56 -12.15 2.43
CA LYS A 245 22.98 -12.42 2.71
C LYS A 245 23.91 -11.54 1.89
N ASP A 246 25.03 -11.19 2.50
CA ASP A 246 26.20 -10.63 1.84
C ASP A 246 27.42 -11.56 1.98
N GLU A 247 28.32 -11.49 1.00
CA GLU A 247 29.64 -12.15 1.04
C GLU A 247 30.75 -11.10 1.08
N VAL A 248 31.57 -11.14 2.13
CA VAL A 248 32.58 -10.13 2.42
C VAL A 248 33.96 -10.76 2.37
N PRO A 249 34.81 -10.43 1.38
CA PRO A 249 36.20 -10.83 1.36
C PRO A 249 36.99 -10.18 2.50
N VAL A 250 37.74 -10.97 3.26
CA VAL A 250 38.52 -10.51 4.42
C VAL A 250 39.90 -11.20 4.45
N LYS A 251 40.81 -10.65 5.27
CA LYS A 251 42.12 -11.25 5.53
C LYS A 251 42.27 -11.65 7.00
N VAL A 252 42.76 -12.86 7.22
CA VAL A 252 43.17 -13.36 8.54
C VAL A 252 44.69 -13.53 8.56
N ILE A 253 45.35 -12.83 9.47
CA ILE A 253 46.80 -12.87 9.67
C ILE A 253 47.11 -13.86 10.79
N VAL A 254 47.80 -14.95 10.46
CA VAL A 254 48.22 -15.96 11.43
C VAL A 254 49.66 -15.70 11.83
N LYS A 255 49.92 -15.52 13.13
CA LYS A 255 51.26 -15.30 13.69
C LYS A 255 51.70 -16.48 14.54
N ASP A 256 52.97 -16.86 14.46
CA ASP A 256 53.57 -17.77 15.44
C ASP A 256 54.19 -16.95 16.58
N PRO A 257 53.62 -16.96 17.80
CA PRO A 257 54.13 -16.16 18.91
C PRO A 257 55.41 -16.75 19.52
N ARG A 258 55.80 -17.97 19.16
CA ARG A 258 56.97 -18.65 19.71
C ARG A 258 58.26 -18.00 19.22
N THR A 259 59.23 -17.87 20.12
CA THR A 259 60.59 -17.45 19.75
C THR A 259 61.33 -18.58 19.07
N ASP A 260 62.44 -18.26 18.38
CA ASP A 260 63.33 -19.27 17.83
C ASP A 260 63.86 -20.23 18.90
N ALA A 261 64.07 -19.75 20.13
CA ALA A 261 64.48 -20.60 21.25
C ALA A 261 63.38 -21.59 21.65
N ASP A 262 62.11 -21.21 21.56
CA ASP A 262 60.98 -22.11 21.84
C ASP A 262 60.79 -23.14 20.71
N LYS A 263 61.13 -22.78 19.48
CA LYS A 263 61.00 -23.65 18.29
C LYS A 263 62.14 -24.66 18.17
N ASN A 264 63.31 -24.38 18.78
CA ASN A 264 64.53 -25.14 18.55
C ASN A 264 65.19 -25.60 19.85
N THR A 265 65.51 -26.90 19.95
CA THR A 265 66.28 -27.45 21.08
C THR A 265 67.67 -27.85 20.59
N PRO A 266 68.76 -27.19 21.05
CA PRO A 266 70.11 -27.61 20.68
C PRO A 266 70.45 -28.95 21.35
N VAL A 267 71.07 -29.84 20.59
CA VAL A 267 71.52 -31.16 21.05
C VAL A 267 73.02 -31.09 21.31
N ALA A 268 73.44 -31.38 22.53
CA ALA A 268 74.86 -31.42 22.87
C ALA A 268 75.57 -32.55 22.12
N LYS A 269 76.83 -32.31 21.76
CA LYS A 269 77.72 -33.28 21.11
C LYS A 269 79.09 -33.19 21.76
N ASP A 270 79.64 -34.35 22.12
CA ASP A 270 80.98 -34.41 22.68
C ASP A 270 82.03 -33.98 21.67
N GLN A 271 83.00 -33.23 22.16
CA GLN A 271 84.13 -32.74 21.40
C GLN A 271 85.43 -33.19 22.07
N THR A 272 86.35 -33.74 21.29
CA THR A 272 87.71 -34.07 21.72
C THR A 272 88.70 -33.15 21.02
N VAL A 273 89.55 -32.49 21.79
CA VAL A 273 90.64 -31.63 21.31
C VAL A 273 91.95 -32.03 21.98
N LYS A 274 93.10 -31.66 21.41
CA LYS A 274 94.40 -31.94 22.04
C LYS A 274 94.67 -30.94 23.17
N PRO A 275 95.54 -31.27 24.14
CA PRO A 275 95.93 -30.32 25.17
C PRO A 275 96.47 -29.01 24.58
N GLY A 276 95.92 -27.88 25.01
CA GLY A 276 96.26 -26.53 24.53
C GLY A 276 95.52 -26.05 23.28
N ASP A 277 94.74 -26.91 22.59
CA ASP A 277 93.86 -26.47 21.51
C ASP A 277 92.63 -25.75 22.07
N GLN A 278 92.17 -24.69 21.40
CA GLN A 278 90.93 -24.01 21.75
C GLN A 278 89.74 -24.70 21.06
N PRO A 279 88.77 -25.25 21.80
CA PRO A 279 87.60 -25.88 21.21
C PRO A 279 86.66 -24.81 20.61
N ASN A 280 85.88 -25.22 19.62
CA ASN A 280 84.89 -24.37 18.96
C ASN A 280 83.48 -24.73 19.46
N ALA A 281 82.80 -23.78 20.09
CA ALA A 281 81.47 -24.00 20.67
C ALA A 281 80.44 -24.54 19.66
N LYS A 282 80.56 -24.20 18.38
CA LYS A 282 79.68 -24.72 17.32
C LYS A 282 79.84 -26.23 17.13
N ASP A 283 81.04 -26.77 17.32
CA ASP A 283 81.32 -28.20 17.13
C ASP A 283 80.80 -29.06 18.31
N SER A 284 80.50 -28.42 19.44
CA SER A 284 79.86 -29.04 20.61
C SER A 284 78.33 -29.18 20.48
N ILE A 285 77.74 -28.80 19.33
CA ILE A 285 76.31 -28.94 19.04
C ILE A 285 76.12 -29.93 17.88
N GLY A 286 75.28 -30.95 18.08
CA GLY A 286 75.05 -32.03 17.14
C GLY A 286 74.09 -31.70 16.00
N ASN A 287 73.17 -30.75 16.21
CA ASN A 287 72.09 -30.41 15.29
C ASN A 287 72.19 -28.97 14.74
N VAL A 288 73.40 -28.49 14.49
CA VAL A 288 73.63 -27.11 14.02
C VAL A 288 72.89 -26.78 12.73
N GLY A 289 72.71 -27.77 11.84
CA GLY A 289 71.98 -27.60 10.58
C GLY A 289 70.48 -27.36 10.75
N ASP A 290 69.93 -27.70 11.91
CA ASP A 290 68.50 -27.53 12.21
C ASP A 290 68.20 -26.18 12.89
N LEU A 291 69.24 -25.45 13.33
CA LEU A 291 69.10 -24.18 14.01
C LEU A 291 68.96 -23.02 13.00
N PRO A 292 68.26 -21.93 13.36
CA PRO A 292 68.08 -20.78 12.48
C PRO A 292 69.38 -20.18 11.97
N GLU A 293 69.36 -19.68 10.73
CA GLU A 293 70.51 -19.01 10.14
C GLU A 293 70.93 -17.79 10.97
N GLY A 294 72.24 -17.61 11.15
CA GLY A 294 72.79 -16.54 12.00
C GLY A 294 72.90 -16.88 13.50
N THR A 295 72.54 -18.10 13.91
CA THR A 295 72.77 -18.58 15.29
C THR A 295 74.26 -18.49 15.66
N LYS A 296 74.55 -17.88 16.81
CA LYS A 296 75.91 -17.74 17.37
C LYS A 296 76.13 -18.75 18.48
N PHE A 297 77.34 -19.29 18.55
CA PHE A 297 77.74 -20.31 19.52
C PHE A 297 78.91 -19.79 20.34
N GLU A 298 78.78 -19.78 21.66
CA GLU A 298 79.84 -19.39 22.59
C GLU A 298 79.77 -20.27 23.83
N TYR A 299 80.92 -20.50 24.46
CA TYR A 299 80.95 -21.11 25.78
C TYR A 299 80.64 -20.06 26.82
N LYS A 300 79.74 -20.39 27.76
CA LYS A 300 79.42 -19.52 28.89
C LYS A 300 80.63 -19.27 29.79
N THR A 301 81.51 -20.27 29.90
CA THR A 301 82.76 -20.22 30.63
C THR A 301 83.91 -20.64 29.70
N PRO A 302 85.09 -20.00 29.78
CA PRO A 302 86.25 -20.44 29.02
C PRO A 302 86.59 -21.90 29.34
N VAL A 303 86.89 -22.69 28.30
CA VAL A 303 87.28 -24.09 28.45
C VAL A 303 88.77 -24.19 28.70
N ASP A 304 89.17 -24.73 29.86
CA ASP A 304 90.58 -25.05 30.14
C ASP A 304 90.96 -26.40 29.54
N THR A 305 91.75 -26.37 28.47
CA THR A 305 92.28 -27.55 27.78
C THR A 305 93.76 -27.82 28.11
N THR A 306 94.34 -27.16 29.11
CA THR A 306 95.76 -27.33 29.46
C THR A 306 96.06 -28.64 30.23
N THR A 307 95.02 -29.29 30.75
CA THR A 307 95.10 -30.54 31.53
C THR A 307 94.17 -31.60 30.93
N GLU A 308 94.66 -32.84 30.82
CA GLU A 308 93.86 -33.98 30.34
C GLU A 308 92.73 -34.33 31.34
N GLY A 309 91.55 -34.68 30.81
CA GLY A 309 90.39 -35.10 31.59
C GLY A 309 89.08 -34.59 31.00
N GLU A 310 87.96 -35.17 31.43
CA GLU A 310 86.63 -34.73 31.07
C GLU A 310 86.33 -33.37 31.72
N LYS A 311 85.88 -32.40 30.92
CA LYS A 311 85.50 -31.05 31.38
C LYS A 311 84.00 -30.88 31.12
N THR A 312 83.21 -30.70 32.16
CA THR A 312 81.78 -30.38 32.05
C THR A 312 81.62 -28.86 31.98
N LEU A 313 80.87 -28.36 30.99
CA LEU A 313 80.70 -26.94 30.67
C LEU A 313 79.24 -26.51 30.79
#